data_AF-A0A9D8HVB5-F1
#
_entry.id   AF-A0A9D8HVB5-F1
#
_cell.length_a   1.000
_cell.length_b   1.000
_cell.length_c   1.000
_cell.angle_alpha   90.00
_cell.angle_beta   90.00
_cell.angle_gamma   90.00
#
_symmetry.space_group_name_H-M   'P 1'
#
loop_
_entity.id
_entity.type
_entity.pdbx_description
1 polymer ?
#
loop_
_entity_poly.entity_id
_entity_poly.type
_entity_poly.pdbx_seq_one_letter_code
_entity_poly.pdbx_strand_id
1 'polypeptide(L)'
;TVGVDGEDQMRHHSKFLFLRWARGSVWPMSGVPDGVIEGWEAVHDGYARLDDPVRHCRRVQRLPGDHWIVLDWLTSRGVHQYRLHWLLLDMPYALGPDPGVAAGCQFKLVLQTPSGDYSLSTGGTEALRCNIVRADPTSTRGWVSRRYAHKDPALSVEAECRSQSVCLWTILGPGTVEMSYQKGALLLRGNAWQREVAVAEPSRNGSR
;
A
#
# COMPACT_ATOMS: atom_id res chain seq x y z
N THR A 1 -6.22 0.75 -0.47
CA THR A 1 -6.07 -0.38 -1.39
C THR A 1 -5.57 0.11 -2.74
N VAL A 2 -5.15 -0.80 -3.62
CA VAL A 2 -4.78 -0.48 -5.00
C VAL A 2 -6.04 -0.41 -5.87
N GLY A 3 -6.09 0.57 -6.79
CA GLY A 3 -7.02 0.65 -7.92
C GLY A 3 -6.27 0.66 -9.26
N VAL A 4 -6.94 0.26 -10.34
CA VAL A 4 -6.40 0.20 -11.71
C VAL A 4 -7.36 0.93 -12.65
N ASP A 5 -6.88 1.92 -13.40
CA ASP A 5 -7.67 2.72 -14.36
C ASP A 5 -8.96 3.31 -13.78
N GLY A 6 -8.91 3.74 -12.51
CA GLY A 6 -10.08 4.26 -11.78
C GLY A 6 -11.06 3.18 -11.29
N GLU A 7 -10.80 1.91 -11.59
CA GLU A 7 -11.61 0.78 -11.17
C GLU A 7 -11.08 0.14 -9.87
N ASP A 8 -12.01 -0.34 -9.03
CA ASP A 8 -11.71 -1.16 -7.85
C ASP A 8 -11.59 -2.65 -8.24
N GLN A 9 -11.16 -3.49 -7.29
CA GLN A 9 -11.02 -4.94 -7.46
C GLN A 9 -12.38 -5.65 -7.63
N MET A 10 -13.49 -5.00 -7.23
CA MET A 10 -14.87 -5.48 -7.43
C MET A 10 -15.73 -4.38 -8.06
N ARG A 11 -16.78 -4.75 -8.82
CA ARG A 11 -17.70 -3.78 -9.40
C ARG A 11 -18.83 -3.45 -8.45
N HIS A 12 -18.87 -2.21 -7.98
CA HIS A 12 -19.99 -1.65 -7.26
C HIS A 12 -21.16 -1.41 -8.23
N HIS A 13 -22.29 -2.09 -8.02
CA HIS A 13 -23.47 -2.01 -8.89
C HIS A 13 -24.61 -1.20 -8.26
N SER A 14 -24.77 -1.27 -6.94
CA SER A 14 -25.75 -0.48 -6.19
C SER A 14 -25.28 -0.27 -4.75
N LYS A 15 -26.04 0.48 -3.95
CA LYS A 15 -25.70 0.86 -2.55
C LYS A 15 -25.14 -0.28 -1.68
N PHE A 16 -25.55 -1.52 -1.92
CA PHE A 16 -25.09 -2.70 -1.17
C PHE A 16 -24.74 -3.90 -2.06
N LEU A 17 -24.72 -3.74 -3.39
CA LEU A 17 -24.46 -4.85 -4.30
C LEU A 17 -23.12 -4.68 -5.00
N PHE A 18 -22.23 -5.61 -4.68
CA PHE A 18 -21.00 -5.83 -5.42
C PHE A 18 -21.18 -7.04 -6.33
N LEU A 19 -20.85 -6.86 -7.60
CA LEU A 19 -20.82 -7.93 -8.59
C LEU A 19 -19.37 -8.30 -8.90
N ARG A 20 -19.17 -9.54 -9.35
CA ARG A 20 -17.85 -10.11 -9.67
C ARG A 20 -16.92 -10.09 -8.46
N TRP A 21 -17.33 -10.84 -7.43
CA TRP A 21 -16.54 -11.06 -6.23
C TRP A 21 -15.18 -11.62 -6.60
N ALA A 22 -14.13 -10.85 -6.30
CA ALA A 22 -12.76 -11.27 -6.54
C ALA A 22 -12.45 -12.49 -5.69
N ARG A 23 -11.77 -13.47 -6.28
CA ARG A 23 -11.25 -14.65 -5.59
C ARG A 23 -9.79 -14.44 -5.33
N GLY A 24 -9.40 -14.66 -4.08
CA GLY A 24 -8.02 -14.54 -3.63
C GLY A 24 -7.39 -15.88 -3.29
N SER A 25 -6.07 -15.92 -3.33
CA SER A 25 -5.26 -16.96 -2.70
C SER A 25 -4.29 -16.28 -1.75
N VAL A 26 -4.11 -16.83 -0.56
CA VAL A 26 -3.24 -16.28 0.49
C VAL A 26 -2.30 -17.37 0.97
N TRP A 27 -1.05 -16.99 1.23
CA TRP A 27 -0.02 -17.88 1.75
C TRP A 27 0.71 -17.22 2.92
N PRO A 28 0.89 -17.92 4.05
CA PRO A 28 1.69 -17.42 5.14
C PRO A 28 3.17 -17.39 4.75
N MET A 29 3.90 -16.45 5.32
CA MET A 29 5.36 -16.41 5.33
C MET A 29 5.83 -16.85 6.71
N SER A 30 6.59 -17.95 6.76
CA SER A 30 7.17 -18.49 7.99
C SER A 30 8.69 -18.40 7.89
N GLY A 31 9.32 -17.73 8.86
CA GLY A 31 10.76 -17.45 8.83
C GLY A 31 11.57 -17.98 10.03
N VAL A 32 10.91 -18.57 11.03
CA VAL A 32 11.54 -18.95 12.31
C VAL A 32 11.16 -20.38 12.70
N PRO A 33 12.08 -21.17 13.29
CA PRO A 33 11.70 -22.38 14.02
C PRO A 33 10.73 -21.95 15.12
N ASP A 34 9.52 -22.53 15.19
CA ASP A 34 8.41 -22.24 16.11
C ASP A 34 7.11 -21.76 15.42
N GLY A 35 7.12 -21.60 14.09
CA GLY A 35 5.87 -21.41 13.33
C GLY A 35 5.24 -20.02 13.46
N VAL A 36 6.01 -19.02 13.93
CA VAL A 36 5.58 -17.62 13.94
C VAL A 36 5.42 -17.13 12.50
N ILE A 37 4.21 -16.71 12.15
CA ILE A 37 3.91 -16.09 10.86
C ILE A 37 4.48 -14.67 10.87
N GLU A 38 5.43 -14.41 9.97
CA GLU A 38 6.08 -13.11 9.81
C GLU A 38 5.34 -12.19 8.84
N GLY A 39 4.42 -12.75 8.05
CA GLY A 39 3.64 -12.02 7.09
C GLY A 39 2.78 -12.91 6.21
N TRP A 40 2.14 -12.30 5.23
CA TRP A 40 1.31 -12.98 4.25
C TRP A 40 1.59 -12.43 2.86
N GLU A 41 1.49 -13.32 1.87
CA GLU A 41 1.41 -12.96 0.47
C GLU A 41 0.04 -13.36 -0.06
N ALA A 42 -0.59 -12.49 -0.84
CA ALA A 42 -1.89 -12.76 -1.43
C ALA A 42 -1.97 -12.26 -2.86
N VAL A 43 -2.69 -12.99 -3.70
CA VAL A 43 -3.09 -12.57 -5.04
C VAL A 43 -4.60 -12.62 -5.17
N HIS A 44 -5.16 -11.87 -6.12
CA HIS A 44 -6.57 -12.00 -6.47
C HIS A 44 -6.82 -11.80 -7.96
N ASP A 45 -7.98 -12.24 -8.43
CA ASP A 45 -8.39 -12.16 -9.84
C ASP A 45 -9.23 -10.92 -10.19
N GLY A 46 -9.49 -10.02 -9.22
CA GLY A 46 -10.34 -8.84 -9.41
C GLY A 46 -10.04 -8.02 -10.67
N TYR A 47 -8.77 -7.83 -11.04
CA TYR A 47 -8.36 -7.09 -12.24
C TYR A 47 -8.19 -7.95 -13.50
N ALA A 48 -8.45 -9.27 -13.43
CA ALA A 48 -8.43 -10.15 -14.60
C ALA A 48 -9.57 -9.87 -15.59
N ARG A 49 -10.55 -9.06 -15.17
CA ARG A 49 -11.70 -8.65 -15.98
C ARG A 49 -11.44 -7.47 -16.92
N LEU A 50 -10.30 -6.78 -16.75
CA LEU A 50 -9.93 -5.63 -17.57
C LEU A 50 -9.54 -6.10 -18.99
N ASP A 51 -9.63 -5.22 -19.97
CA ASP A 51 -9.30 -5.54 -21.37
C ASP A 51 -7.84 -5.99 -21.50
N ASP A 52 -6.94 -5.34 -20.77
CA ASP A 52 -5.62 -5.87 -20.44
C ASP A 52 -5.57 -6.27 -18.95
N PRO A 53 -5.61 -7.58 -18.64
CA PRO A 53 -5.59 -8.08 -17.26
C PRO A 53 -4.36 -7.64 -16.46
N VAL A 54 -4.59 -7.13 -15.25
CA VAL A 54 -3.51 -6.86 -14.27
C VAL A 54 -3.44 -7.99 -13.26
N ARG A 55 -2.24 -8.56 -13.06
CA ARG A 55 -1.93 -9.40 -11.91
C ARG A 55 -1.57 -8.50 -10.74
N HIS A 56 -2.31 -8.63 -9.63
CA HIS A 56 -2.01 -7.96 -8.38
C HIS A 56 -1.59 -8.98 -7.32
N CYS A 57 -0.39 -8.78 -6.76
CA CYS A 57 0.13 -9.53 -5.62
C CYS A 57 0.47 -8.55 -4.49
N ARG A 58 0.00 -8.84 -3.28
CA ARG A 58 0.31 -8.07 -2.08
C ARG A 58 1.08 -8.91 -1.09
N ARG A 59 2.20 -8.41 -0.58
CA ARG A 59 2.83 -8.89 0.65
C ARG A 59 2.54 -7.92 1.78
N VAL A 60 2.19 -8.45 2.95
CA VAL A 60 2.15 -7.72 4.22
C VAL A 60 3.10 -8.42 5.17
N GLN A 61 4.18 -7.77 5.58
CA GLN A 61 5.24 -8.36 6.38
C GLN A 61 5.53 -7.51 7.61
N ARG A 62 5.67 -8.18 8.76
CA ARG A 62 6.08 -7.56 10.02
C ARG A 62 7.58 -7.24 9.96
N LEU A 63 7.93 -6.06 10.44
CA LEU A 63 9.29 -5.61 10.65
C LEU A 63 9.52 -5.42 12.17
N PRO A 64 10.79 -5.36 12.63
CA PRO A 64 11.08 -5.13 14.05
C PRO A 64 10.49 -3.80 14.57
N GLY A 65 10.24 -3.75 15.89
CA GLY A 65 9.73 -2.54 16.55
C GLY A 65 8.31 -2.15 16.13
N ASP A 66 7.42 -3.12 15.91
CA ASP A 66 6.01 -2.92 15.53
C ASP A 66 5.78 -2.17 14.22
N HIS A 67 6.72 -2.35 13.29
CA HIS A 67 6.61 -1.83 11.95
C HIS A 67 6.02 -2.90 11.01
N TRP A 68 5.46 -2.43 9.91
CA TRP A 68 4.93 -3.25 8.84
C TRP A 68 5.38 -2.69 7.51
N ILE A 69 5.67 -3.57 6.56
CA ILE A 69 5.82 -3.21 5.16
C ILE A 69 4.73 -3.91 4.34
N VAL A 70 4.13 -3.14 3.46
CA VAL A 70 3.21 -3.61 2.43
C VAL A 70 3.89 -3.42 1.09
N LEU A 71 3.96 -4.49 0.29
CA LEU A 71 4.45 -4.48 -1.08
C LEU A 71 3.30 -4.88 -2.00
N ASP A 72 3.04 -4.09 -3.03
CA ASP A 72 2.02 -4.33 -4.04
C ASP A 72 2.70 -4.44 -5.41
N TRP A 73 2.80 -5.66 -5.94
CA TRP A 73 3.26 -5.92 -7.31
C TRP A 73 2.07 -5.92 -8.25
N LEU A 74 2.17 -5.10 -9.30
CA LEU A 74 1.17 -4.94 -10.35
C LEU A 74 1.85 -5.16 -11.69
N THR A 75 1.41 -6.17 -12.44
CA THR A 75 2.02 -6.56 -13.71
C THR A 75 0.94 -6.82 -14.76
N SER A 76 1.12 -6.23 -15.95
CA SER A 76 0.24 -6.33 -17.11
C SER A 76 1.05 -6.36 -18.41
N ARG A 77 0.38 -6.48 -19.57
CA ARG A 77 1.06 -6.44 -20.89
C ARG A 77 1.17 -5.01 -21.43
N GLY A 78 0.16 -4.19 -21.14
CA GLY A 78 -0.02 -2.80 -21.50
C GLY A 78 0.11 -1.88 -20.30
N VAL A 79 0.06 -0.57 -20.56
CA VAL A 79 0.25 0.46 -19.54
C VAL A 79 -1.09 0.77 -18.88
N HIS A 80 -1.15 0.70 -17.56
CA HIS A 80 -2.29 1.13 -16.76
C HIS A 80 -1.96 2.31 -15.86
N GLN A 81 -3.00 3.00 -15.40
CA GLN A 81 -2.90 3.92 -14.27
C GLN A 81 -3.12 3.14 -12.97
N TYR A 82 -2.09 3.10 -12.13
CA TYR A 82 -2.15 2.50 -10.81
C TYR A 82 -2.33 3.56 -9.75
N ARG A 83 -3.20 3.29 -8.77
CA ARG A 83 -3.44 4.16 -7.62
C ARG A 83 -3.38 3.36 -6.34
N LEU A 84 -2.43 3.66 -5.45
CA LEU A 84 -2.42 3.18 -4.08
C LEU A 84 -3.10 4.20 -3.17
N HIS A 85 -4.09 3.76 -2.40
CA HIS A 85 -4.84 4.60 -1.46
C HIS A 85 -4.71 4.09 -0.02
N TRP A 86 -4.52 4.99 0.94
CA TRP A 86 -4.62 4.72 2.37
C TRP A 86 -5.61 5.68 3.03
N LEU A 87 -6.53 5.15 3.84
CA LEU A 87 -7.40 5.93 4.70
C LEU A 87 -6.84 5.88 6.13
N LEU A 88 -6.60 7.04 6.72
CA LEU A 88 -5.98 7.20 8.03
C LEU A 88 -6.90 7.97 8.99
N LEU A 89 -6.61 7.88 10.28
CA LEU A 89 -7.30 8.66 11.30
C LEU A 89 -7.17 10.16 11.05
N ASP A 90 -8.21 10.91 11.40
CA ASP A 90 -8.18 12.37 11.40
C ASP A 90 -7.39 12.88 12.62
N MET A 91 -6.08 12.94 12.48
CA MET A 91 -5.15 13.38 13.53
C MET A 91 -4.25 14.50 13.00
N PRO A 92 -3.71 15.36 13.88
CA PRO A 92 -2.64 16.27 13.50
C PRO A 92 -1.50 15.50 12.84
N TYR A 93 -0.94 16.07 11.78
CA TYR A 93 0.11 15.42 11.01
C TYR A 93 1.14 16.42 10.51
N ALA A 94 2.34 15.91 10.31
CA ALA A 94 3.40 16.59 9.57
C ALA A 94 3.70 15.80 8.30
N LEU A 95 3.94 16.50 7.20
CA LEU A 95 4.61 15.90 6.05
C LEU A 95 6.10 15.83 6.38
N GLY A 96 6.73 14.70 6.05
CA GLY A 96 8.19 14.61 6.08
C GLY A 96 8.82 15.62 5.12
N PRO A 97 10.14 15.88 5.22
CA PRO A 97 10.83 16.72 4.26
C PRO A 97 10.55 16.26 2.82
N ASP A 98 10.59 17.19 1.86
CA ASP A 98 10.41 16.88 0.44
C ASP A 98 11.26 15.66 0.08
N PRO A 99 10.65 14.54 -0.35
CA PRO A 99 11.34 13.30 -0.62
C PRO A 99 12.37 13.38 -1.75
N GLY A 100 12.51 14.54 -2.42
CA GLY A 100 13.38 14.85 -3.56
C GLY A 100 14.87 14.51 -3.47
N VAL A 101 15.34 13.68 -2.53
CA VAL A 101 16.73 13.18 -2.46
C VAL A 101 16.85 11.71 -2.01
N ALA A 102 15.83 11.07 -1.44
CA ALA A 102 15.95 9.67 -1.03
C ALA A 102 15.41 8.75 -2.14
N ALA A 103 16.29 8.29 -3.03
CA ALA A 103 15.95 7.30 -4.07
C ALA A 103 15.12 6.16 -3.45
N GLY A 104 13.82 6.10 -3.76
CA GLY A 104 12.88 5.09 -3.24
C GLY A 104 11.80 5.56 -2.26
N CYS A 105 11.97 6.67 -1.53
CA CYS A 105 10.91 7.26 -0.70
C CYS A 105 10.33 8.46 -1.42
N GLN A 106 9.01 8.47 -1.66
CA GLN A 106 8.37 9.49 -2.49
C GLN A 106 7.26 10.25 -1.76
N PHE A 107 6.86 9.78 -0.58
CA PHE A 107 5.97 10.49 0.31
C PHE A 107 6.12 9.97 1.73
N LYS A 108 6.14 10.89 2.70
CA LYS A 108 6.19 10.58 4.13
C LYS A 108 5.20 11.45 4.89
N LEU A 109 4.40 10.80 5.70
CA LEU A 109 3.45 11.40 6.63
C LEU A 109 3.78 10.91 8.04
N VAL A 110 3.75 11.82 9.02
CA VAL A 110 3.87 11.49 10.44
C VAL A 110 2.59 11.94 11.13
N LEU A 111 1.81 10.99 11.62
CA LEU A 111 0.64 11.25 12.46
C LEU A 111 1.09 11.45 13.90
N GLN A 112 0.61 12.51 14.53
CA GLN A 112 0.86 12.80 15.93
C GLN A 112 -0.24 12.14 16.75
N THR A 113 0.05 10.98 17.35
CA THR A 113 -0.94 10.23 18.16
C THR A 113 -0.69 10.43 19.65
N PRO A 114 -1.70 10.22 20.52
CA PRO A 114 -1.50 10.29 21.97
C PRO A 114 -0.46 9.30 22.51
N SER A 115 -0.19 8.23 21.77
CA SER A 115 0.80 7.20 22.12
C SER A 115 2.17 7.44 21.47
N GLY A 116 2.37 8.59 20.82
CA GLY A 116 3.57 8.95 20.08
C GLY A 116 3.34 9.02 18.57
N ASP A 117 4.39 9.41 17.85
CA ASP A 117 4.33 9.56 16.40
C ASP A 117 4.16 8.21 15.69
N TYR A 118 3.33 8.20 14.65
CA TYR A 118 3.12 7.05 13.78
C TYR A 118 3.36 7.46 12.33
N SER A 119 4.33 6.84 11.66
CA SER A 119 4.67 7.21 10.28
C SER A 119 4.04 6.31 9.24
N LEU A 120 3.73 6.91 8.09
CA LEU A 120 3.43 6.25 6.83
C LEU A 120 4.41 6.79 5.79
N SER A 121 5.22 5.90 5.21
CA SER A 121 6.13 6.25 4.11
C SER A 121 5.83 5.38 2.90
N THR A 122 5.67 5.98 1.72
CA THR A 122 5.36 5.26 0.47
C THR A 122 6.30 5.63 -0.66
N GLY A 123 6.49 4.69 -1.58
CA GLY A 123 7.29 4.82 -2.78
C GLY A 123 6.98 3.66 -3.72
N GLY A 124 7.68 3.63 -4.84
CA GLY A 124 7.56 2.57 -5.82
C GLY A 124 8.76 2.52 -6.75
N THR A 125 8.82 1.48 -7.58
CA THR A 125 9.83 1.34 -8.64
C THR A 125 9.69 2.43 -9.71
N GLU A 126 8.51 3.04 -9.79
CA GLU A 126 8.17 4.16 -10.68
C GLU A 126 8.02 5.45 -9.87
N ALA A 127 8.19 6.59 -10.54
CA ALA A 127 7.85 7.88 -9.96
C ALA A 127 6.34 7.98 -9.70
N LEU A 128 5.97 8.46 -8.51
CA LEU A 128 4.63 8.52 -7.96
C LEU A 128 4.22 9.98 -7.78
N ARG A 129 3.02 10.29 -8.23
CA ARG A 129 2.32 11.52 -7.84
C ARG A 129 1.56 11.26 -6.55
N CYS A 130 2.01 11.85 -5.45
CA CYS A 130 1.41 11.65 -4.14
C CYS A 130 0.57 12.87 -3.73
N ASN A 131 -0.57 12.64 -3.07
CA ASN A 131 -1.35 13.70 -2.45
C ASN A 131 -2.06 13.21 -1.18
N ILE A 132 -2.44 14.17 -0.34
CA ILE A 132 -3.24 13.94 0.87
C ILE A 132 -4.43 14.91 0.86
N VAL A 133 -5.61 14.41 1.24
CA VAL A 133 -6.80 15.23 1.45
C VAL A 133 -7.45 14.87 2.78
N ARG A 134 -8.16 15.83 3.36
CA ARG A 134 -9.00 15.66 4.55
C ARG A 134 -10.43 16.01 4.17
N ALA A 135 -11.38 15.09 4.36
CA ALA A 135 -12.81 15.35 4.19
C ALA A 135 -13.15 16.12 2.91
N ASP A 136 -12.72 15.61 1.75
CA ASP A 136 -12.92 16.28 0.47
C ASP A 136 -14.43 16.41 0.18
N PRO A 137 -14.99 17.62 0.06
CA PRO A 137 -16.43 17.81 -0.15
C PRO A 137 -16.88 17.38 -1.55
N THR A 138 -15.94 17.26 -2.49
CA THR A 138 -16.22 16.96 -3.91
C THR A 138 -16.06 15.48 -4.26
N SER A 139 -15.56 14.66 -3.34
CA SER A 139 -15.34 13.22 -3.55
C SER A 139 -15.65 12.37 -2.31
N THR A 140 -15.46 11.06 -2.42
CA THR A 140 -15.55 10.13 -1.29
C THR A 140 -14.28 10.07 -0.45
N ARG A 141 -13.23 10.82 -0.80
CA ARG A 141 -11.93 10.76 -0.14
C ARG A 141 -11.92 11.49 1.21
N GLY A 142 -11.21 10.89 2.16
CA GLY A 142 -11.00 11.49 3.48
C GLY A 142 -12.24 11.49 4.35
N TRP A 143 -13.08 10.45 4.20
CA TRP A 143 -14.28 10.25 5.01
C TRP A 143 -14.28 8.84 5.59
N VAL A 144 -14.82 8.69 6.80
CA VAL A 144 -15.12 7.39 7.40
C VAL A 144 -16.55 7.39 7.92
N SER A 145 -17.30 6.31 7.68
CA SER A 145 -18.66 6.15 8.19
C SER A 145 -18.70 4.99 9.17
N ARG A 146 -18.78 5.30 10.47
CA ARG A 146 -18.93 4.30 11.54
C ARG A 146 -20.39 3.93 11.80
N ARG A 147 -21.32 4.78 11.35
CA ARG A 147 -22.77 4.66 11.56
C ARG A 147 -23.50 5.13 10.31
N TYR A 148 -24.66 4.54 10.05
CA TYR A 148 -25.47 4.85 8.87
C TYR A 148 -25.76 6.36 8.78
N ALA A 149 -25.71 6.90 7.56
CA ALA A 149 -25.95 8.31 7.23
C ALA A 149 -25.05 9.33 7.97
N HIS A 150 -23.96 8.89 8.59
CA HIS A 150 -22.98 9.75 9.24
C HIS A 150 -21.59 9.52 8.66
N LYS A 151 -20.91 10.60 8.28
CA LYS A 151 -19.49 10.57 7.87
C LYS A 151 -18.68 11.51 8.75
N ASP A 152 -17.61 10.98 9.30
CA ASP A 152 -16.60 11.72 10.03
C ASP A 152 -15.41 12.01 9.10
N PRO A 153 -14.72 13.15 9.26
CA PRO A 153 -13.46 13.40 8.58
C PRO A 153 -12.44 12.28 8.82
N ALA A 154 -11.61 12.06 7.81
CA ALA A 154 -10.46 11.18 7.82
C ALA A 154 -9.40 11.77 6.88
N LEU A 155 -8.17 11.27 6.98
CA LEU A 155 -7.12 11.59 6.01
C LEU A 155 -7.09 10.53 4.92
N SER A 156 -6.96 10.95 3.67
CA SER A 156 -6.84 10.06 2.52
C SER A 156 -5.55 10.37 1.78
N VAL A 157 -4.62 9.42 1.79
CA VAL A 157 -3.36 9.47 1.05
C VAL A 157 -3.54 8.69 -0.25
N GLU A 158 -3.16 9.28 -1.37
CA GLU A 158 -3.09 8.61 -2.67
C GLU A 158 -1.69 8.76 -3.27
N ALA A 159 -1.23 7.70 -3.93
CA ALA A 159 -0.03 7.68 -4.75
C ALA A 159 -0.36 7.06 -6.11
N GLU A 160 -0.01 7.75 -7.19
CA GLU A 160 -0.40 7.38 -8.56
C GLU A 160 0.80 7.28 -9.48
N CYS A 161 0.79 6.29 -10.38
CA CYS A 161 1.75 6.18 -11.49
C CYS A 161 1.11 5.54 -12.72
N ARG A 162 1.82 5.62 -13.85
CA ARG A 162 1.47 4.89 -15.08
C ARG A 162 2.61 3.96 -15.45
N SER A 163 2.34 2.66 -15.53
CA SER A 163 3.36 1.66 -15.91
C SER A 163 2.71 0.37 -16.41
N GLN A 164 3.53 -0.47 -17.06
CA GLN A 164 3.20 -1.88 -17.34
C GLN A 164 3.48 -2.77 -16.13
N SER A 165 4.52 -2.44 -15.36
CA SER A 165 4.89 -3.18 -14.16
C SER A 165 5.40 -2.22 -13.10
N VAL A 166 4.89 -2.36 -11.88
CA VAL A 166 5.32 -1.56 -10.74
C VAL A 166 5.28 -2.39 -9.46
N CYS A 167 6.25 -2.19 -8.59
CA CYS A 167 6.11 -2.54 -7.18
C CYS A 167 5.94 -1.26 -6.37
N LEU A 168 4.79 -1.12 -5.71
CA LEU A 168 4.51 -0.05 -4.77
C LEU A 168 4.78 -0.56 -3.37
N TRP A 169 5.31 0.29 -2.49
CA TRP A 169 5.50 -0.04 -1.08
C TRP A 169 4.92 1.00 -0.15
N THR A 170 4.54 0.54 1.04
CA THR A 170 4.23 1.39 2.17
C THR A 170 4.82 0.79 3.44
N ILE A 171 5.51 1.62 4.22
CA ILE A 171 5.99 1.29 5.55
C ILE A 171 5.14 2.05 6.56
N LEU A 172 4.66 1.33 7.57
CA LEU A 172 3.80 1.82 8.63
C LEU A 172 4.41 1.44 9.97
N GLY A 173 4.47 2.35 10.93
CA GLY A 173 4.93 2.00 12.27
C GLY A 173 5.23 3.20 13.17
N PRO A 174 5.57 2.95 14.43
CA PRO A 174 5.89 3.99 15.41
C PRO A 174 7.22 4.68 15.09
N GLY A 175 7.28 6.00 15.28
CA GLY A 175 8.45 6.80 14.98
C GLY A 175 8.74 6.87 13.48
N THR A 176 9.98 7.20 13.11
CA THR A 176 10.39 7.38 11.72
C THR A 176 11.28 6.25 11.23
N VAL A 177 10.99 5.78 10.02
CA VAL A 177 11.87 4.88 9.26
C VAL A 177 12.58 5.67 8.16
N GLU A 178 13.90 5.49 8.06
CA GLU A 178 14.66 5.89 6.89
C GLU A 178 14.61 4.76 5.85
N MET A 179 14.47 5.16 4.59
CA MET A 179 14.29 4.22 3.48
C MET A 179 15.11 4.66 2.28
N SER A 180 15.79 3.71 1.66
CA SER A 180 16.38 3.87 0.34
C SER A 180 16.14 2.63 -0.51
N TYR A 181 15.96 2.82 -1.81
CA TYR A 181 15.77 1.78 -2.81
C TYR A 181 16.99 1.73 -3.71
N GLN A 182 17.70 0.60 -3.70
CA GLN A 182 18.89 0.39 -4.50
C GLN A 182 18.95 -1.06 -4.96
N LYS A 183 19.32 -1.29 -6.23
CA LYS A 183 19.59 -2.63 -6.78
C LYS A 183 18.45 -3.66 -6.54
N GLY A 184 17.19 -3.23 -6.57
CA GLY A 184 16.04 -4.14 -6.40
C GLY A 184 15.71 -4.49 -4.94
N ALA A 185 16.28 -3.78 -3.96
CA ALA A 185 15.99 -3.97 -2.54
C ALA A 185 15.75 -2.63 -1.83
N LEU A 186 14.92 -2.68 -0.80
CA LEU A 186 14.72 -1.60 0.16
C LEU A 186 15.66 -1.79 1.34
N LEU A 187 16.49 -0.78 1.62
CA LEU A 187 17.28 -0.69 2.84
C LEU A 187 16.51 0.19 3.82
N LEU A 188 16.04 -0.43 4.90
CA LEU A 188 15.21 0.18 5.92
C LEU A 188 16.00 0.31 7.21
N ARG A 189 15.94 1.50 7.82
CA ARG A 189 16.55 1.77 9.12
C ARG A 189 15.53 2.41 10.05
N GLY A 190 15.15 1.67 11.09
CA GLY A 190 14.48 2.22 12.26
C GLY A 190 15.50 2.56 13.35
N ASN A 191 15.01 3.03 14.50
CA ASN A 191 15.88 3.51 15.59
C ASN A 191 16.90 2.45 16.09
N ALA A 192 16.47 1.19 16.20
CA ALA A 192 17.28 0.10 16.77
C ALA A 192 17.36 -1.13 15.85
N TRP A 193 16.99 -0.99 14.58
CA TRP A 193 16.95 -2.11 13.65
C TRP A 193 17.22 -1.66 12.22
N GLN A 194 17.78 -2.58 11.44
CA GLN A 194 17.93 -2.44 10.01
C GLN A 194 17.41 -3.70 9.33
N ARG A 195 16.76 -3.52 8.17
CA ARG A 195 16.28 -4.63 7.34
C ARG A 195 16.49 -4.31 5.88
N GLU A 196 16.92 -5.33 5.15
CA GLU A 196 16.87 -5.34 3.70
C GLU A 196 15.64 -6.13 3.26
N VAL A 197 14.85 -5.57 2.35
CA VAL A 197 13.65 -6.22 1.81
C VAL A 197 13.75 -6.25 0.29
N ALA A 198 13.78 -7.45 -0.29
CA ALA A 198 13.77 -7.62 -1.74
C ALA A 198 12.44 -7.11 -2.34
N VAL A 199 12.54 -6.32 -3.41
CA VAL A 199 11.41 -5.72 -4.15
C VAL A 199 11.03 -6.57 -5.36
N ALA A 200 11.80 -7.60 -5.70
CA ALA A 200 11.44 -8.54 -6.76
C ALA A 200 10.11 -9.25 -6.45
N GLU A 201 9.27 -9.41 -7.48
CA GLU A 201 8.03 -10.17 -7.36
C GLU A 201 8.36 -11.63 -6.97
N PRO A 202 7.69 -12.22 -5.96
CA PRO A 202 7.98 -13.59 -5.57
C PRO A 202 7.71 -14.57 -6.71
N SER A 203 8.71 -15.38 -7.06
CA SER A 203 8.60 -16.45 -8.05
C SER A 203 7.78 -17.61 -7.50
N ARG A 204 6.44 -17.51 -7.54
CA ARG A 204 5.55 -18.63 -7.25
C ARG A 204 5.09 -19.24 -8.58
N ASN A 205 5.86 -20.20 -9.09
CA ASN A 205 5.37 -21.13 -10.12
C ASN A 205 4.25 -21.96 -9.48
N GLY A 206 3.00 -21.63 -9.77
CA GLY A 206 1.86 -22.36 -9.25
C GLY A 206 1.78 -23.76 -9.86
N SER A 207 2.03 -24.80 -9.07
CA SER A 207 1.36 -26.08 -9.30
C SER A 207 -0.11 -25.89 -8.93
N ARG A 208 -0.96 -25.84 -9.96
CA ARG A 208 -2.38 -26.15 -9.84
C ARG A 208 -2.56 -27.64 -9.59
#